data_AF-A0A521NS55-F1
#
_entry.id   AF-A0A521NS55-F1
#
_cell.length_a   1.000
_cell.length_b   1.000
_cell.length_c   1.000
_cell.angle_alpha   90.00
_cell.angle_beta   90.00
_cell.angle_gamma   90.00
#
_symmetry.space_group_name_H-M   'P 1'
#
loop_
_entity.id
_entity.type
_entity.pdbx_description
1 polymer ?
#
loop_
_entity_poly.entity_id
_entity_poly.type
_entity_poly.pdbx_seq_one_letter_code
_entity_poly.pdbx_strand_id
1 'polypeptide(L)'
;MFKGLVSHPWAYPALEAVHIVGIAMLFGGLLVFELRALGLGRDLPAARLARLTLTPALAGFGLCAATGLAMFAGQPGELLANPAFRIKLLLIALAGANAALFHARGGSALLDGPAAKTGRLQCLLSLAFWLAVIICGRWIAYA
;
A
#
# COMPACT_ATOMS: atom_id res chain seq x y z
N MET A 1 -9.70 -19.13 -18.45
CA MET A 1 -10.98 -18.52 -18.02
C MET A 1 -10.95 -16.99 -17.98
N PHE A 2 -9.84 -16.30 -17.64
CA PHE A 2 -9.83 -14.84 -17.48
C PHE A 2 -9.37 -14.00 -18.71
N LYS A 3 -9.01 -14.61 -19.85
CA LYS A 3 -8.50 -13.88 -21.03
C LYS A 3 -9.47 -12.80 -21.57
N GLY A 4 -10.78 -12.97 -21.39
CA GLY A 4 -11.79 -11.99 -21.83
C GLY A 4 -11.96 -10.79 -20.89
N LEU A 5 -11.33 -10.80 -19.70
CA LEU A 5 -11.43 -9.71 -18.74
C LEU A 5 -10.73 -8.44 -19.24
N VAL A 6 -9.57 -8.61 -19.86
CA VAL A 6 -8.71 -7.52 -20.37
C VAL A 6 -9.37 -6.81 -21.54
N SER A 7 -10.10 -7.54 -22.39
CA SER A 7 -10.80 -6.97 -23.55
C SER A 7 -12.21 -6.49 -23.25
N HIS A 8 -12.72 -6.68 -22.02
CA HIS A 8 -14.08 -6.29 -21.69
C HIS A 8 -14.16 -4.78 -21.36
N PRO A 9 -14.93 -3.98 -22.13
CA PRO A 9 -14.88 -2.52 -22.08
C PRO A 9 -15.29 -1.92 -20.72
N TRP A 10 -15.98 -2.68 -19.88
CA TRP A 10 -16.41 -2.25 -18.55
C TRP A 10 -15.72 -2.98 -17.40
N ALA A 11 -15.24 -4.22 -17.60
CA ALA A 11 -14.79 -5.03 -16.46
C ALA A 11 -13.40 -4.60 -16.00
N TYR A 12 -12.48 -4.40 -16.95
CA TYR A 12 -11.13 -3.94 -16.64
C TYR A 12 -11.14 -2.52 -16.06
N PRO A 13 -11.84 -1.52 -16.65
CA PRO A 13 -11.91 -0.18 -16.05
C PRO A 13 -12.60 -0.15 -14.68
N ALA A 14 -13.63 -0.98 -14.45
CA ALA A 14 -14.25 -1.09 -13.14
C ALA A 14 -13.28 -1.66 -12.09
N LEU A 15 -12.48 -2.67 -12.45
CA LEU A 15 -11.44 -3.20 -11.58
C LEU A 15 -10.37 -2.16 -11.27
N GLU A 16 -9.93 -1.38 -12.26
CA GLU A 16 -8.99 -0.27 -12.05
C GLU A 16 -9.57 0.79 -11.11
N ALA A 17 -10.83 1.18 -11.29
CA ALA A 17 -11.49 2.15 -10.43
C ALA A 17 -11.55 1.66 -8.97
N VAL A 18 -11.97 0.40 -8.75
CA VAL A 18 -11.98 -0.21 -7.41
C VAL A 18 -10.56 -0.33 -6.84
N HIS A 19 -9.57 -0.64 -7.68
CA HIS A 19 -8.16 -0.69 -7.27
C HIS A 19 -7.67 0.69 -6.80
N ILE A 20 -8.03 1.77 -7.50
CA ILE A 20 -7.68 3.15 -7.13
C ILE A 20 -8.35 3.55 -5.80
N VAL A 21 -9.60 3.16 -5.56
CA VAL A 21 -10.26 3.36 -4.26
C VAL A 21 -9.50 2.62 -3.16
N GLY A 22 -9.08 1.38 -3.40
CA GLY A 22 -8.23 0.62 -2.48
C GLY A 22 -6.90 1.32 -2.19
N ILE A 23 -6.25 1.88 -3.22
CA ILE A 23 -5.00 2.65 -3.08
C ILE A 23 -5.25 3.89 -2.22
N ALA A 24 -6.34 4.64 -2.47
CA ALA A 24 -6.68 5.84 -1.72
C ALA A 24 -6.92 5.53 -0.23
N MET A 25 -7.63 4.44 0.07
CA MET A 25 -7.83 3.98 1.45
C MET A 25 -6.53 3.57 2.12
N LEU A 26 -5.69 2.79 1.43
CA LEU A 26 -4.41 2.31 1.94
C LEU A 26 -3.41 3.45 2.17
N PHE A 27 -3.06 4.15 1.10
CA PHE A 27 -2.05 5.21 1.14
C PHE A 27 -2.54 6.41 1.95
N GLY A 28 -3.81 6.79 1.82
CA GLY A 28 -4.38 7.89 2.60
C GLY A 28 -4.37 7.59 4.11
N GLY A 29 -4.74 6.37 4.52
CA GLY A 29 -4.69 5.97 5.92
C GLY A 29 -3.28 5.93 6.49
N LEU A 30 -2.32 5.40 5.72
CA LEU A 30 -0.90 5.40 6.10
C LEU A 30 -0.36 6.82 6.20
N LEU A 31 -0.61 7.67 5.19
CA LEU A 31 -0.18 9.06 5.17
C LEU A 31 -0.61 9.82 6.42
N VAL A 32 -1.90 9.75 6.80
CA VAL A 32 -2.40 10.45 7.99
C VAL A 32 -1.74 9.92 9.27
N PHE A 33 -1.61 8.60 9.42
CA PHE A 33 -0.95 8.01 10.59
C PHE A 33 0.54 8.39 10.68
N GLU A 34 1.24 8.35 9.55
CA GLU A 34 2.68 8.54 9.48
C GLU A 34 3.05 10.03 9.60
N LEU A 35 2.22 10.97 9.13
CA LEU A 35 2.35 12.39 9.46
C LEU A 35 2.31 12.63 10.97
N ARG A 36 1.44 11.91 11.69
CA ARG A 36 1.42 11.94 13.17
C ARG A 36 2.69 11.36 13.77
N ALA A 37 3.19 10.25 13.24
CA ALA A 37 4.47 9.69 13.67
C ALA A 37 5.62 10.70 13.52
N LEU A 38 5.60 11.48 12.42
CA LEU A 38 6.60 12.51 12.10
C LEU A 38 6.48 13.79 12.93
N GLY A 39 5.38 13.97 13.66
CA GLY A 39 5.20 15.04 14.62
C GLY A 39 4.08 16.02 14.31
N LEU A 40 3.33 15.85 13.21
CA LEU A 40 2.15 16.66 12.93
C LEU A 40 0.94 16.11 13.70
N GLY A 41 0.27 16.93 14.52
CA GLY A 41 -0.89 16.45 15.29
C GLY A 41 -0.50 15.50 16.44
N ARG A 42 0.62 15.76 17.12
CA ARG A 42 1.09 15.01 18.31
C ARG A 42 0.07 14.93 19.44
N ASP A 43 -0.84 15.90 19.51
CA ASP A 43 -1.92 15.95 20.49
C ASP A 43 -2.93 14.81 20.31
N LEU A 44 -2.91 14.14 19.15
CA LEU A 44 -3.74 12.97 18.87
C LEU A 44 -3.08 11.68 19.41
N PRO A 45 -3.81 10.88 20.22
CA PRO A 45 -3.30 9.61 20.72
C PRO A 45 -2.99 8.62 19.59
N ALA A 46 -1.75 8.11 19.55
CA ALA A 46 -1.22 7.21 18.52
C ALA A 46 -2.16 6.07 18.17
N ALA A 47 -2.61 5.34 19.20
CA ALA A 47 -3.38 4.13 19.05
C ALA A 47 -4.79 4.40 18.51
N ARG A 48 -5.41 5.51 18.91
CA ARG A 48 -6.75 5.89 18.41
C ARG A 48 -6.67 6.30 16.95
N LEU A 49 -5.66 7.08 16.58
CA LEU A 49 -5.44 7.47 15.20
C LEU A 49 -5.10 6.25 14.33
N ALA A 50 -4.22 5.37 14.80
CA ALA A 50 -3.88 4.12 14.12
C ALA A 50 -5.12 3.29 13.82
N ARG A 51 -6.03 3.11 14.80
CA ARG A 51 -7.28 2.37 14.56
C ARG A 51 -8.17 3.05 13.52
N LEU A 52 -8.29 4.38 13.57
CA LEU A 52 -9.14 5.11 12.64
C LEU A 52 -8.61 5.06 11.20
N THR A 53 -7.30 5.13 11.00
CA THR A 53 -6.70 5.25 9.68
C THR A 53 -6.21 3.93 9.11
N LEU A 54 -5.63 3.05 9.93
CA LEU A 54 -5.05 1.79 9.49
C LEU A 54 -6.10 0.69 9.28
N THR A 55 -7.25 0.73 9.97
CA THR A 55 -8.34 -0.24 9.71
C THR A 55 -8.92 -0.08 8.31
N PRO A 56 -9.29 1.12 7.84
CA PRO A 56 -9.62 1.34 6.43
C PRO A 56 -8.45 1.04 5.49
N ALA A 57 -7.21 1.34 5.89
CA ALA A 57 -6.05 1.04 5.06
C ALA A 57 -5.87 -0.46 4.81
N LEU A 58 -6.10 -1.31 5.81
CA LEU A 58 -6.09 -2.77 5.67
C LEU A 58 -7.20 -3.26 4.74
N ALA A 59 -8.41 -2.70 4.84
CA ALA A 59 -9.48 -2.99 3.90
C ALA A 59 -9.11 -2.56 2.46
N GLY A 60 -8.49 -1.39 2.31
CA GLY A 60 -7.95 -0.90 1.05
C GLY A 60 -6.88 -1.80 0.45
N PHE A 61 -5.96 -2.31 1.27
CA PHE A 61 -4.98 -3.32 0.85
C PHE A 61 -5.66 -4.61 0.37
N GLY A 62 -6.68 -5.08 1.09
CA GLY A 62 -7.49 -6.23 0.66
C GLY A 62 -8.17 -6.01 -0.70
N LEU A 63 -8.75 -4.83 -0.92
CA LEU A 63 -9.33 -4.45 -2.21
C LEU A 63 -8.27 -4.42 -3.32
N CYS A 64 -7.12 -3.81 -3.06
CA CYS A 64 -5.99 -3.78 -4.00
C CYS A 64 -5.49 -5.18 -4.34
N ALA A 65 -5.37 -6.06 -3.35
CA ALA A 65 -4.94 -7.43 -3.56
C ALA A 65 -5.94 -8.21 -4.42
N ALA A 66 -7.23 -8.14 -4.09
CA ALA A 66 -8.28 -8.85 -4.83
C ALA A 66 -8.36 -8.37 -6.29
N THR A 67 -8.43 -7.06 -6.50
CA THR A 67 -8.52 -6.47 -7.85
C THR A 67 -7.21 -6.66 -8.64
N GLY A 68 -6.06 -6.48 -8.00
CA GLY A 68 -4.75 -6.69 -8.63
C GLY A 68 -4.53 -8.15 -9.06
N LEU A 69 -4.95 -9.12 -8.24
CA LEU A 69 -4.93 -10.55 -8.61
C LEU A 69 -5.90 -10.85 -9.75
N ALA A 70 -7.09 -10.25 -9.77
CA ALA A 70 -8.04 -10.41 -10.88
C ALA A 70 -7.48 -9.86 -12.21
N MET A 71 -6.89 -8.67 -12.19
CA MET A 71 -6.21 -8.08 -13.35
C MET A 71 -5.01 -8.93 -13.78
N PHE A 72 -4.22 -9.42 -12.82
CA PHE A 72 -3.09 -10.31 -13.08
C PHE A 72 -3.50 -11.60 -13.76
N ALA A 73 -4.60 -12.24 -13.32
CA ALA A 73 -5.11 -13.47 -13.90
C ALA A 73 -5.54 -13.31 -15.37
N GLY A 74 -5.86 -12.09 -15.81
CA GLY A 74 -6.20 -11.79 -17.20
C GLY A 74 -5.01 -11.91 -18.16
N GLN A 75 -3.82 -11.47 -17.73
CA GLN A 75 -2.62 -11.37 -18.57
C GLN A 75 -1.31 -11.63 -17.78
N PRO A 76 -1.15 -12.81 -17.15
CA PRO A 76 -0.04 -13.05 -16.23
C PRO A 76 1.33 -13.04 -16.90
N GLY A 77 1.42 -13.56 -18.13
CA GLY A 77 2.68 -13.61 -18.88
C GLY A 77 3.22 -12.21 -19.23
N GLU A 78 2.34 -11.32 -19.70
CA GLU A 78 2.69 -9.94 -20.03
C GLU A 78 3.09 -9.15 -18.77
N LEU A 79 2.32 -9.30 -17.69
CA LEU A 79 2.63 -8.63 -16.43
C LEU A 79 3.94 -9.14 -15.80
N LEU A 80 4.24 -10.45 -15.86
CA LEU A 80 5.51 -10.97 -15.34
C LEU A 80 6.71 -10.55 -16.18
N ALA A 81 6.54 -10.37 -17.50
CA ALA A 81 7.59 -9.85 -18.36
C ALA A 81 7.88 -8.37 -18.06
N ASN A 82 6.87 -7.60 -17.65
CA ASN A 82 6.99 -6.18 -17.36
C ASN A 82 7.91 -5.91 -16.14
N PRO A 83 9.01 -5.14 -16.31
CA PRO A 83 9.95 -4.86 -15.21
C PRO A 83 9.32 -4.01 -14.10
N ALA A 84 8.44 -3.06 -14.44
CA ALA A 84 7.76 -2.22 -13.46
C ALA A 84 6.83 -3.05 -12.56
N PHE A 85 6.16 -4.07 -13.10
CA PHE A 85 5.34 -4.99 -12.30
C PHE A 85 6.19 -5.81 -11.33
N ARG A 86 7.33 -6.35 -11.78
CA ARG A 86 8.25 -7.11 -10.90
C ARG A 86 8.80 -6.26 -9.76
N ILE A 87 9.22 -5.02 -10.06
CA ILE A 87 9.65 -4.06 -9.03
C ILE A 87 8.50 -3.74 -8.07
N LYS A 88 7.27 -3.54 -8.59
CA LYS A 88 6.07 -3.32 -7.76
C LYS A 88 5.86 -4.44 -6.74
N LEU A 89 5.97 -5.70 -7.16
CA LEU A 89 5.83 -6.86 -6.27
C LEU A 89 6.92 -6.90 -5.20
N LEU A 90 8.17 -6.63 -5.56
CA LEU A 90 9.27 -6.54 -4.60
C LEU A 90 9.03 -5.44 -3.56
N LEU A 91 8.61 -4.25 -4.01
CA LEU A 91 8.30 -3.12 -3.13
C LEU A 91 7.14 -3.43 -2.17
N ILE A 92 6.09 -4.12 -2.63
CA ILE A 92 4.99 -4.58 -1.77
C ILE A 92 5.52 -5.53 -0.69
N ALA A 93 6.40 -6.47 -1.04
CA ALA A 93 7.01 -7.39 -0.08
C ALA A 93 7.87 -6.64 0.95
N LEU A 94 8.68 -5.68 0.51
CA LEU A 94 9.49 -4.83 1.40
C LEU A 94 8.62 -3.96 2.32
N ALA A 95 7.53 -3.39 1.80
CA ALA A 95 6.58 -2.62 2.60
C ALA A 95 5.92 -3.49 3.68
N GLY A 96 5.51 -4.72 3.33
CA GLY A 96 4.96 -5.69 4.27
C GLY A 96 5.98 -6.11 5.34
N ALA A 97 7.22 -6.38 4.95
CA ALA A 97 8.30 -6.72 5.88
C ALA A 97 8.60 -5.56 6.84
N ASN A 98 8.66 -4.33 6.35
CA ASN A 98 8.84 -3.12 7.17
C ASN A 98 7.68 -2.95 8.17
N ALA A 99 6.43 -3.14 7.72
CA ALA A 99 5.26 -3.07 8.59
C ALA A 99 5.27 -4.17 9.66
N ALA A 100 5.61 -5.42 9.31
CA ALA A 100 5.74 -6.52 10.27
C ALA A 100 6.82 -6.23 11.31
N LEU A 101 7.99 -5.73 10.90
CA LEU A 101 9.07 -5.35 11.80
C LEU A 101 8.68 -4.18 12.72
N PHE A 102 7.94 -3.19 12.20
CA PHE A 102 7.42 -2.08 13.01
C PHE A 102 6.48 -2.59 14.12
N HIS A 103 5.54 -3.47 13.79
CA HIS A 103 4.62 -4.05 14.77
C HIS A 103 5.33 -4.96 15.77
N ALA A 104 6.28 -5.80 15.31
CA ALA A 104 7.07 -6.69 16.17
C ALA A 104 7.91 -5.93 17.20
N ARG A 105 8.33 -4.69 16.91
CA ARG A 105 9.11 -3.85 17.81
C ARG A 105 8.25 -3.07 18.83
N GLY A 106 6.92 -3.10 18.73
CA GLY A 106 6.00 -2.37 19.61
C GLY A 106 5.05 -1.41 18.89
N GLY A 107 5.13 -1.31 17.55
CA GLY A 107 4.19 -0.57 16.72
C GLY A 107 4.04 0.89 17.13
N SER A 108 2.80 1.34 17.33
CA SER A 108 2.52 2.73 17.70
C SER A 108 3.15 3.19 19.02
N ALA A 109 3.41 2.27 19.96
CA ALA A 109 4.07 2.58 21.23
C ALA A 109 5.54 3.02 21.04
N LEU A 110 6.16 2.61 19.92
CA LEU A 110 7.53 2.97 19.59
C LEU A 110 7.70 4.48 19.37
N LEU A 111 6.63 5.16 18.93
CA LEU A 111 6.64 6.56 18.50
C LEU A 111 6.74 7.55 19.66
N ASP A 112 6.35 7.12 20.86
CA ASP A 112 6.29 7.94 22.07
C ASP A 112 7.38 7.52 23.09
N GLY A 113 8.26 6.58 22.73
CA GLY A 113 9.31 6.03 23.60
C GLY A 113 10.76 6.29 23.13
N PRO A 114 11.77 5.68 23.78
CA PRO A 114 13.19 5.88 23.47
C PRO A 114 13.58 5.54 22.03
N ALA A 115 12.82 4.64 21.38
CA ALA A 115 13.04 4.22 20.00
C ALA A 115 12.26 5.04 18.95
N ALA A 116 11.69 6.20 19.32
CA ALA A 116 10.86 7.03 18.44
C ALA A 116 11.53 7.40 17.11
N LYS A 117 12.85 7.63 17.09
CA LYS A 117 13.60 7.91 15.85
C LYS A 117 13.52 6.75 14.86
N THR A 118 13.68 5.52 15.35
CA THR A 118 13.58 4.31 14.53
C THR A 118 12.17 4.10 14.01
N GLY A 119 11.15 4.32 14.86
CA GLY A 119 9.75 4.22 14.45
C GLY A 119 9.39 5.23 13.36
N ARG A 120 9.87 6.48 13.48
CA ARG A 120 9.70 7.52 12.44
C ARG A 120 10.37 7.14 11.12
N LEU A 121 11.57 6.57 11.17
CA LEU A 121 12.25 6.11 9.96
C LEU A 121 11.46 4.99 9.27
N GLN A 122 10.89 4.04 10.03
CA GLN A 122 10.05 2.98 9.47
C GLN A 122 8.77 3.53 8.82
N CYS A 123 8.17 4.58 9.39
CA CYS A 123 7.06 5.30 8.77
C CYS A 123 7.46 6.00 7.46
N LEU A 124 8.62 6.67 7.41
CA LEU A 124 9.13 7.28 6.17
C LEU A 124 9.38 6.24 5.08
N LEU A 125 10.00 5.12 5.44
CA LEU A 125 10.25 4.02 4.51
C LEU A 125 8.94 3.42 3.97
N SER A 126 7.93 3.29 4.83
CA SER A 126 6.59 2.85 4.45
C SER A 126 5.96 3.79 3.40
N LEU A 127 5.95 5.11 3.65
CA LEU A 127 5.49 6.09 2.64
C LEU A 127 6.26 5.98 1.33
N ALA A 128 7.58 5.88 1.40
CA ALA A 128 8.44 5.78 0.22
C ALA A 128 8.14 4.52 -0.60
N PHE A 129 8.00 3.36 0.06
CA PHE A 129 7.66 2.11 -0.62
C PHE A 129 6.28 2.19 -1.28
N TRP A 130 5.25 2.65 -0.57
CA TRP A 130 3.91 2.73 -1.14
C TRP A 130 3.79 3.75 -2.27
N LEU A 131 4.49 4.90 -2.15
CA LEU A 131 4.58 5.86 -3.23
C LEU A 131 5.25 5.25 -4.47
N ALA A 132 6.36 4.52 -4.29
CA ALA A 132 7.03 3.82 -5.38
C ALA A 132 6.13 2.72 -6.00
N VAL A 133 5.35 1.99 -5.19
CA VAL A 133 4.35 1.00 -5.68
C VAL A 133 3.29 1.66 -6.56
N ILE A 134 2.81 2.86 -6.19
CA ILE A 134 1.85 3.63 -6.98
C ILE A 134 2.48 4.06 -8.32
N ILE A 135 3.70 4.59 -8.28
CA ILE A 135 4.45 5.00 -9.48
C ILE A 135 4.66 3.80 -10.42
N CYS A 136 5.14 2.67 -9.90
CA CYS A 136 5.27 1.44 -10.69
C CYS A 136 3.92 1.01 -11.27
N GLY A 137 2.84 1.12 -10.50
CA GLY A 137 1.48 0.85 -10.96
C GLY A 137 1.12 1.62 -12.23
N ARG A 138 1.43 2.92 -12.26
CA ARG A 138 1.17 3.75 -13.45
C ARG A 138 2.09 3.40 -14.62
N TRP A 139 3.35 3.06 -14.34
CA TRP A 139 4.37 2.74 -15.33
C TRP A 139 4.18 1.40 -16.04
N ILE A 140 3.40 0.46 -15.47
CA ILE A 140 3.06 -0.82 -16.13
C ILE A 140 2.42 -0.58 -17.52
N ALA A 141 1.65 0.49 -17.70
CA ALA A 141 1.03 0.81 -18.98
C ALA A 141 2.00 1.36 -20.04
N TYR A 142 3.24 1.67 -19.66
CA TYR A 142 4.23 2.37 -20.49
C TYR A 142 5.56 1.62 -20.64
N ALA A 143 5.76 0.55 -19.88
CA ALA A 143 7.01 -0.19 -19.77
C ALA A 143 6.93 -1.59 -20.39
#